data_AF-A0A228RKD4-F1
#
_entry.id   AF-A0A228RKD4-F1
#
_cell.length_a   1.000
_cell.length_b   1.000
_cell.length_c   1.000
_cell.angle_alpha   90.00
_cell.angle_beta   90.00
_cell.angle_gamma   90.00
#
_symmetry.space_group_name_H-M   'P 1'
#
loop_
_entity.id
_entity.type
_entity.pdbx_description
1 polymer ?
#
loop_
_entity_poly.entity_id
_entity_poly.type
_entity_poly.pdbx_seq_one_letter_code
_entity_poly.pdbx_strand_id
1 'polypeptide(L)'
;MLDLGLSKMALIGVVALVVLGPERLPRVARTAGALFGRAQRYINDVKAEVSREIELDALRTMKTDFEAAARNVETTIHDNLREHEKDLNDTWHSAVGGLNEAAGDAGSTGSDTPAAPSWRSGAAALAPKRRNWRVKQAAAPAWYKRATTRRTHVQSGAARVARHQPASLRRPTRFF
;
A
#
# COMPACT_ATOMS: atom_id res chain seq x y z
N MET A 1 9.30 14.31 20.89
CA MET A 1 9.26 14.71 19.46
C MET A 1 10.69 14.91 18.99
N LEU A 2 11.12 14.19 17.95
CA LEU A 2 12.39 14.49 17.29
C LEU A 2 12.16 15.75 16.45
N ASP A 3 12.44 16.91 17.03
CA ASP A 3 12.39 18.18 16.31
C ASP A 3 13.61 18.28 15.37
N LEU A 4 13.56 17.50 14.29
CA LEU A 4 14.51 17.44 13.18
C LEU A 4 13.97 18.30 12.04
N GLY A 5 13.83 19.60 12.27
CA GLY A 5 13.49 20.55 11.22
C GLY A 5 14.62 20.72 10.19
N LEU A 6 14.26 21.17 8.99
CA LEU A 6 15.20 21.56 7.92
C LEU A 6 16.29 22.52 8.42
N SER A 7 15.92 23.46 9.30
CA SER A 7 16.83 24.45 9.90
C SER A 7 17.97 23.80 10.71
N LYS A 8 17.66 22.79 11.53
CA LYS A 8 18.66 22.08 12.34
C LYS A 8 19.57 21.21 11.49
N MET A 9 19.04 20.56 10.45
CA MET A 9 19.86 19.82 9.48
C MET A 9 20.83 20.75 8.74
N ALA A 10 20.38 21.94 8.35
CA ALA A 10 21.22 22.95 7.71
C ALA A 10 22.36 23.41 8.65
N LEU A 11 22.05 23.72 9.91
CA LEU A 11 23.05 24.12 10.91
C LEU A 11 24.13 23.04 11.11
N ILE A 12 23.73 21.79 11.27
CA ILE A 12 24.67 20.66 11.40
C ILE A 12 25.52 20.51 10.13
N GLY A 13 24.92 20.69 8.96
CA GLY A 13 25.63 20.69 7.68
C GLY A 13 26.72 21.77 7.60
N VAL A 14 26.41 23.00 8.04
CA VAL A 14 27.38 24.10 8.11
C VAL A 14 28.51 23.76 9.08
N VAL A 15 28.20 23.29 10.29
CA VAL A 15 29.23 22.91 11.28
C VAL A 15 30.11 21.78 10.74
N ALA A 16 29.52 20.79 10.09
CA ALA A 16 30.26 19.69 9.47
C ALA A 16 31.17 20.18 8.34
N LEU A 17 30.74 21.16 7.53
CA LEU A 17 31.58 21.78 6.50
C LEU A 17 32.78 22.50 7.09
N VAL A 18 32.62 23.21 8.20
CA VAL A 18 33.72 23.93 8.86
C VAL A 18 34.71 22.97 9.51
N VAL A 19 34.22 21.98 10.25
CA VAL A 19 35.08 21.07 11.03
C VAL A 19 35.78 20.04 10.15
N LEU A 20 35.03 19.42 9.22
CA LEU A 20 35.55 18.32 8.40
C LEU A 20 36.11 18.82 7.06
N GLY A 21 35.64 19.97 6.58
CA GLY A 21 35.96 20.53 5.28
C GLY A 21 35.02 20.02 4.16
N PRO A 22 34.73 20.87 3.15
CA PRO A 22 33.82 20.54 2.03
C PRO A 22 34.30 19.36 1.17
N GLU A 23 35.60 19.11 1.12
CA GLU A 23 36.19 18.04 0.30
C GLU A 23 36.00 16.65 0.93
N ARG A 24 35.91 16.58 2.26
CA ARG A 24 35.88 15.32 3.03
C ARG A 24 34.48 14.90 3.44
N LEU A 25 33.57 15.85 3.62
CA LEU A 25 32.15 15.62 3.92
C LEU A 25 31.45 14.65 2.94
N PRO A 26 31.58 14.78 1.60
CA PRO A 26 30.89 13.86 0.68
C PRO A 26 31.39 12.42 0.82
N ARG A 27 32.65 12.22 1.21
CA ARG A 27 33.20 10.88 1.45
C ARG A 27 32.62 10.26 2.72
N VAL A 28 32.51 11.03 3.80
CA VAL A 28 31.91 10.56 5.07
C VAL A 28 30.41 10.33 4.92
N ALA A 29 29.68 11.23 4.26
CA ALA A 29 28.25 11.06 4.01
C ALA A 29 27.94 9.79 3.21
N ARG A 30 28.76 9.47 2.21
CA ARG A 30 28.63 8.21 1.44
C ARG A 30 28.85 6.98 2.31
N THR A 31 29.88 6.98 3.16
CA THR A 31 30.16 5.86 4.06
C THR A 31 29.08 5.71 5.14
N ALA A 32 28.73 6.81 5.81
CA ALA A 32 27.70 6.84 6.84
C ALA A 32 26.34 6.41 6.25
N GLY A 33 25.97 6.91 5.07
CA GLY A 33 24.76 6.50 4.37
C GLY A 33 24.78 5.02 3.96
N ALA A 34 25.92 4.49 3.52
CA ALA A 34 26.06 3.08 3.18
C ALA A 34 26.00 2.16 4.42
N LEU A 35 26.45 2.63 5.59
CA LEU A 35 26.33 1.90 6.86
C LEU A 35 24.90 1.98 7.40
N PHE A 36 24.31 3.17 7.43
CA PHE A 36 22.94 3.39 7.85
C PHE A 36 21.96 2.58 6.99
N GLY A 37 22.14 2.57 5.67
CA GLY A 37 21.32 1.77 4.76
C GLY A 37 21.45 0.26 4.98
N ARG A 38 22.61 -0.23 5.40
CA ARG A 38 22.79 -1.64 5.80
C ARG A 38 22.14 -1.94 7.14
N ALA A 39 22.30 -1.06 8.13
CA ALA A 39 21.68 -1.20 9.44
C ALA A 39 20.15 -1.20 9.33
N GLN A 40 19.57 -0.30 8.53
CA GLN A 40 18.13 -0.26 8.30
C GLN A 40 17.61 -1.54 7.66
N ARG A 41 18.36 -2.15 6.72
CA ARG A 41 18.01 -3.45 6.15
C ARG A 41 18.06 -4.56 7.19
N TYR A 42 19.13 -4.61 7.99
CA TYR A 42 19.27 -5.61 9.06
C TYR A 42 18.14 -5.50 10.09
N ILE A 43 17.77 -4.28 10.48
CA ILE A 43 16.64 -4.04 11.39
C ILE A 43 15.33 -4.52 10.75
N ASN A 44 15.14 -4.29 9.45
CA ASN A 44 13.93 -4.78 8.75
C ASN A 44 13.91 -6.30 8.66
N ASP A 45 15.05 -6.94 8.41
CA ASP A 45 15.17 -8.40 8.32
C ASP A 45 14.93 -9.04 9.69
N VAL A 46 15.52 -8.49 10.77
CA VAL A 46 15.26 -8.92 12.15
C VAL A 46 13.80 -8.65 12.53
N LYS A 47 13.24 -7.49 12.16
CA LYS A 47 11.83 -7.20 12.40
C LYS A 47 10.93 -8.19 11.65
N ALA A 48 11.32 -8.66 10.46
CA ALA A 48 10.56 -9.66 9.71
C ALA A 48 10.66 -11.06 10.33
N GLU A 49 11.84 -11.47 10.79
CA GLU A 49 12.04 -12.74 11.50
C GLU A 49 11.29 -12.74 12.84
N VAL A 50 11.49 -11.69 13.64
CA VAL A 50 10.88 -11.52 14.96
C VAL A 50 9.37 -11.28 14.85
N SER A 51 8.87 -10.55 13.84
CA SER A 51 7.42 -10.41 13.61
C SER A 51 6.75 -11.73 13.25
N ARG A 52 7.50 -12.68 12.68
CA ARG A 52 6.98 -14.01 12.34
C ARG A 52 6.90 -14.93 13.56
N GLU A 53 7.77 -14.72 14.54
CA GLU A 53 7.73 -15.39 15.84
C GLU A 53 6.73 -14.74 16.82
N ILE A 54 6.61 -13.40 16.78
CA ILE A 54 5.66 -12.61 17.59
C ILE A 54 4.24 -12.67 17.03
N GLU A 55 3.97 -13.30 15.88
CA GLU A 55 2.59 -13.44 15.39
C GLU A 55 1.67 -14.11 16.44
N LEU A 56 2.21 -14.95 17.34
CA LEU A 56 1.45 -15.52 18.46
C LEU A 56 1.30 -14.58 19.68
N ASP A 57 2.23 -13.64 19.92
CA ASP A 57 2.20 -12.72 21.06
C ASP A 57 1.55 -11.36 20.73
N ALA A 58 1.65 -10.89 19.49
CA ALA A 58 0.89 -9.77 18.98
C ALA A 58 -0.60 -10.12 18.84
N LEU A 59 -0.94 -11.34 18.42
CA LEU A 59 -2.34 -11.81 18.46
C LEU A 59 -2.88 -11.92 19.89
N ARG A 60 -2.05 -12.31 20.87
CA ARG A 60 -2.43 -12.30 22.29
C ARG A 60 -2.63 -10.89 22.82
N THR A 61 -1.72 -9.97 22.50
CA THR A 61 -1.84 -8.56 22.90
C THR A 61 -3.04 -7.88 22.24
N MET A 62 -3.28 -8.13 20.95
CA MET A 62 -4.47 -7.66 20.25
C MET A 62 -5.76 -8.27 20.81
N LYS A 63 -5.73 -9.54 21.24
CA LYS A 63 -6.89 -10.19 21.90
C LYS A 63 -7.16 -9.56 23.26
N THR A 64 -6.14 -9.29 24.08
CA THR A 64 -6.31 -8.64 25.38
C THR A 64 -6.79 -7.21 25.24
N ASP A 65 -6.26 -6.47 24.26
CA ASP A 65 -6.69 -5.10 23.97
C ASP A 65 -8.12 -5.08 23.42
N PHE A 66 -8.49 -6.04 22.56
CA PHE A 66 -9.85 -6.19 22.04
C PHE A 66 -10.84 -6.62 23.13
N GLU A 67 -10.45 -7.51 24.03
CA GLU A 67 -11.27 -7.93 25.17
C GLU A 67 -11.47 -6.79 26.17
N ALA A 68 -10.43 -5.99 26.44
CA ALA A 68 -10.53 -4.79 27.26
C ALA A 68 -11.41 -3.72 26.60
N ALA A 69 -11.26 -3.51 25.29
CA ALA A 69 -12.11 -2.60 24.52
C ALA A 69 -13.57 -3.07 24.50
N ALA A 70 -13.82 -4.36 24.30
CA ALA A 70 -15.16 -4.93 24.30
C ALA A 70 -15.83 -4.80 25.68
N ARG A 71 -15.11 -5.07 26.78
CA ARG A 71 -15.65 -4.85 28.13
C ARG A 71 -15.97 -3.39 28.41
N ASN A 72 -15.11 -2.47 27.99
CA ASN A 72 -15.38 -1.04 28.14
C ASN A 72 -16.61 -0.61 27.31
N VAL A 73 -16.71 -1.10 26.07
CA VAL A 73 -17.87 -0.87 25.20
C VAL A 73 -19.13 -1.45 25.82
N GLU A 74 -19.12 -2.66 26.37
CA GLU A 74 -20.24 -3.28 27.08
C GLU A 74 -20.72 -2.41 28.26
N THR A 75 -19.80 -1.93 29.11
CA THR A 75 -20.13 -1.04 30.23
C THR A 75 -20.69 0.30 29.76
N THR A 76 -20.06 0.91 28.75
CA THR A 76 -20.53 2.18 28.19
C THR A 76 -21.88 2.02 27.51
N ILE A 77 -22.10 0.94 26.74
CA ILE A 77 -23.37 0.63 26.10
C ILE A 77 -24.46 0.42 27.15
N HIS A 78 -24.21 -0.35 28.22
CA HIS A 78 -25.19 -0.53 29.28
C HIS A 78 -25.57 0.77 30.00
N ASP A 79 -24.60 1.65 30.24
CA ASP A 79 -24.83 2.94 30.87
C ASP A 79 -25.59 3.89 29.94
N ASN A 80 -25.21 3.95 28.66
CA ASN A 80 -25.90 4.75 27.65
C ASN A 80 -27.30 4.20 27.34
N LEU A 81 -27.52 2.88 27.31
CA LEU A 81 -28.86 2.32 27.10
C LEU A 81 -29.80 2.67 28.25
N ARG A 82 -29.32 2.63 29.51
CA ARG A 82 -30.14 3.03 30.66
C ARG A 82 -30.48 4.52 30.65
N GLU A 83 -29.60 5.35 30.12
CA GLU A 83 -29.82 6.78 29.96
C GLU A 83 -30.77 7.07 28.78
N HIS A 84 -30.58 6.38 27.65
CA HIS A 84 -31.45 6.46 26.48
C HIS A 84 -32.83 5.82 26.71
N GLU A 85 -32.96 4.76 27.50
CA GLU A 85 -34.27 4.20 27.87
C GLU A 85 -35.07 5.20 28.70
N LYS A 86 -34.43 5.98 29.58
CA LYS A 86 -35.10 7.03 30.34
C LYS A 86 -35.53 8.19 29.44
N ASP A 87 -34.62 8.69 28.61
CA ASP A 87 -34.93 9.77 27.66
C ASP A 87 -35.96 9.33 26.61
N LEU A 88 -35.86 8.10 26.10
CA LEU A 88 -36.86 7.52 25.19
C LEU A 88 -38.20 7.34 25.89
N ASN A 89 -38.23 6.89 27.14
CA ASN A 89 -39.49 6.74 27.88
C ASN A 89 -40.12 8.11 28.16
N ASP A 90 -39.33 9.12 28.54
CA ASP A 90 -39.79 10.49 28.79
C ASP A 90 -40.26 11.19 27.50
N THR A 91 -39.55 10.97 26.39
CA THR A 91 -39.95 11.46 25.06
C THR A 91 -41.15 10.69 24.51
N TRP A 92 -41.26 9.37 24.73
CA TRP A 92 -42.46 8.61 24.35
C TRP A 92 -43.68 9.07 25.13
N HIS A 93 -43.56 9.31 26.45
CA HIS A 93 -44.67 9.79 27.25
C HIS A 93 -45.09 11.22 26.89
N SER A 94 -44.13 12.10 26.56
CA SER A 94 -44.44 13.46 26.10
C SER A 94 -44.92 13.52 24.65
N ALA A 95 -44.41 12.64 23.77
CA ALA A 95 -44.85 12.52 22.38
C ALA A 95 -46.23 11.87 22.29
N VAL A 96 -46.51 10.79 23.02
CA VAL A 96 -47.86 10.20 23.09
C VAL A 96 -48.85 11.18 23.73
N GLY A 97 -48.38 11.97 24.70
CA GLY A 97 -49.14 13.11 25.24
C GLY A 97 -49.43 14.19 24.20
N GLY A 98 -48.46 14.54 23.34
CA GLY A 98 -48.62 15.57 22.30
C GLY A 98 -49.30 15.10 21.00
N LEU A 99 -49.20 13.80 20.68
CA LEU A 99 -49.83 13.18 19.50
C LEU A 99 -51.35 13.08 19.66
N ASN A 100 -51.85 13.06 20.89
CA ASN A 100 -53.29 13.12 21.16
C ASN A 100 -53.91 14.49 20.84
N GLU A 101 -53.09 15.55 20.72
CA GLU A 101 -53.55 16.91 20.39
C GLU A 101 -53.44 17.25 18.89
N ALA A 102 -52.65 16.50 18.10
CA ALA A 102 -52.29 16.86 16.72
C ALA A 102 -52.89 15.96 15.62
N ALA A 103 -53.58 14.87 15.96
CA ALA A 103 -54.12 13.89 15.00
C ALA A 103 -55.51 14.28 14.44
N GLY A 104 -55.68 15.56 14.10
CA GLY A 104 -56.95 16.13 13.66
C GLY A 104 -56.86 16.97 12.38
N ASP A 105 -56.05 16.61 11.37
CA ASP A 105 -56.27 17.16 10.03
C ASP A 105 -55.59 16.36 8.88
N ALA A 106 -56.32 16.29 7.77
CA ALA A 106 -55.92 16.01 6.37
C ALA A 106 -55.28 14.64 6.02
N GLY A 107 -55.70 13.90 4.97
CA GLY A 107 -56.52 14.24 3.81
C GLY A 107 -55.76 14.07 2.49
N SER A 108 -55.91 12.88 1.87
CA SER A 108 -55.90 12.55 0.41
C SER A 108 -54.69 12.86 -0.50
N THR A 109 -54.73 12.25 -1.71
CA THR A 109 -53.90 12.44 -2.94
C THR A 109 -52.72 11.46 -3.06
N GLY A 110 -52.43 10.75 -4.15
CA GLY A 110 -52.90 10.77 -5.55
C GLY A 110 -51.71 10.53 -6.49
N SER A 111 -51.95 9.78 -7.58
CA SER A 111 -51.27 9.78 -8.91
C SER A 111 -49.82 9.29 -9.13
N ASP A 112 -49.75 8.39 -10.12
CA ASP A 112 -48.89 8.38 -11.32
C ASP A 112 -47.37 8.17 -11.28
N THR A 113 -46.95 7.14 -12.01
CA THR A 113 -45.57 6.85 -12.41
C THR A 113 -45.42 7.05 -13.92
N PRO A 114 -44.52 7.93 -14.40
CA PRO A 114 -44.18 8.02 -15.82
C PRO A 114 -42.96 7.17 -16.18
N ALA A 115 -43.02 6.57 -17.38
CA ALA A 115 -42.00 5.74 -17.99
C ALA A 115 -40.80 6.55 -18.54
N ALA A 116 -39.58 5.99 -18.42
CA ALA A 116 -38.34 6.59 -18.93
C ALA A 116 -37.98 6.09 -20.36
N PRO A 117 -37.37 6.92 -21.23
CA PRO A 117 -37.05 6.55 -22.60
C PRO A 117 -35.65 5.93 -22.76
N SER A 118 -35.54 4.98 -23.69
CA SER A 118 -34.32 4.24 -24.03
C SER A 118 -33.59 4.86 -25.24
N TRP A 119 -32.44 5.49 -24.99
CA TRP A 119 -31.51 5.89 -26.05
C TRP A 119 -30.35 4.90 -26.11
N ARG A 120 -30.38 4.01 -27.11
CA ARG A 120 -29.25 3.15 -27.46
C ARG A 120 -28.77 3.56 -28.85
N SER A 121 -27.85 4.52 -28.91
CA SER A 121 -27.08 4.83 -30.12
C SER A 121 -25.76 4.06 -30.07
N GLY A 122 -25.46 3.34 -31.15
CA GLY A 122 -24.25 2.54 -31.29
C GLY A 122 -23.02 3.40 -31.51
N ALA A 123 -21.95 3.10 -30.77
CA ALA A 123 -20.60 3.55 -31.05
C ALA A 123 -19.69 2.32 -31.12
N ALA A 124 -19.03 2.15 -32.25
CA ALA A 124 -18.08 1.08 -32.51
C ALA A 124 -16.92 1.13 -31.50
N ALA A 125 -16.77 0.07 -30.70
CA ALA A 125 -15.74 -0.03 -29.69
C ALA A 125 -14.36 -0.30 -30.33
N LEU A 126 -13.45 0.66 -30.29
CA LEU A 126 -12.03 0.39 -30.49
C LEU A 126 -11.51 -0.48 -29.34
N ALA A 127 -11.03 -1.67 -29.66
CA ALA A 127 -10.49 -2.61 -28.70
C ALA A 127 -9.15 -2.09 -28.11
N PRO A 128 -9.01 -1.94 -26.78
CA PRO A 128 -7.76 -1.50 -26.18
C PRO A 128 -6.72 -2.62 -26.15
N LYS A 129 -5.54 -2.33 -26.73
CA LYS A 129 -4.36 -3.19 -26.74
C LYS A 129 -3.88 -3.43 -25.29
N ARG A 130 -4.08 -4.64 -24.78
CA ARG A 130 -3.72 -5.03 -23.41
C ARG A 130 -2.21 -4.94 -23.20
N ARG A 131 -1.77 -3.93 -22.44
CA ARG A 131 -0.38 -3.78 -22.00
C ARG A 131 -0.16 -4.71 -20.79
N ASN A 132 0.44 -5.87 -21.04
CA ASN A 132 0.68 -6.90 -20.03
C ASN A 132 1.77 -6.46 -19.04
N TRP A 133 1.35 -5.79 -17.96
CA TRP A 133 2.19 -5.33 -16.85
C TRP A 133 3.02 -6.45 -16.20
N ARG A 134 2.55 -7.70 -16.31
CA ARG A 134 3.22 -8.90 -15.77
C ARG A 134 4.57 -9.19 -16.46
N VAL A 135 4.76 -8.75 -17.71
CA VAL A 135 6.05 -8.89 -18.42
C VAL A 135 7.14 -8.01 -17.79
N LYS A 136 6.78 -6.96 -17.04
CA LYS A 136 7.75 -6.10 -16.35
C LYS A 136 8.21 -6.64 -14.99
N GLN A 137 7.53 -7.64 -14.41
CA GLN A 137 7.84 -8.11 -13.06
C GLN A 137 8.78 -9.32 -12.98
N ALA A 138 8.98 -10.06 -14.09
CA ALA A 138 9.85 -11.24 -14.08
C ALA A 138 11.34 -10.93 -14.36
N ALA A 139 11.71 -9.65 -14.54
CA ALA A 139 13.09 -9.28 -14.83
C ALA A 139 13.91 -9.18 -13.53
N ALA A 140 14.56 -10.29 -13.15
CA ALA A 140 15.53 -10.27 -12.04
C ALA A 140 16.60 -9.16 -12.28
N PRO A 141 16.94 -8.35 -11.26
CA PRO A 141 17.87 -7.23 -11.38
C PRO A 141 19.23 -7.63 -11.96
N ALA A 142 19.85 -6.73 -12.73
CA ALA A 142 21.13 -7.00 -13.39
C ALA A 142 22.28 -7.30 -12.42
N TRP A 143 22.25 -6.72 -11.21
CA TRP A 143 23.23 -7.00 -10.16
C TRP A 143 23.13 -8.45 -9.65
N TYR A 144 21.91 -8.98 -9.50
CA TYR A 144 21.64 -10.33 -9.01
C TYR A 144 22.13 -11.39 -10.02
N LYS A 145 21.96 -11.11 -11.33
CA LYS A 145 22.46 -11.96 -12.42
C LYS A 145 24.00 -12.01 -12.49
N ARG A 146 24.68 -10.93 -12.10
CA ARG A 146 26.16 -10.86 -12.07
C ARG A 146 26.75 -11.55 -10.85
N ALA A 147 26.07 -11.48 -9.69
CA ALA A 147 26.54 -12.09 -8.45
C ALA A 147 26.41 -13.62 -8.44
N THR A 148 25.42 -14.18 -9.13
CA THR A 148 25.13 -15.62 -9.12
C THR A 148 25.90 -16.44 -10.16
N THR A 149 26.76 -15.82 -10.98
CA THR A 149 27.59 -16.46 -12.03
C THR A 149 26.83 -17.49 -12.89
N ARG A 150 25.50 -17.34 -13.02
CA ARG A 150 24.71 -18.18 -13.93
C ARG A 150 24.86 -17.60 -15.33
N ARG A 151 25.47 -18.37 -16.25
CA ARG A 151 25.62 -17.95 -17.65
C ARG A 151 24.25 -17.65 -18.25
N THR A 152 23.98 -16.37 -18.51
CA THR A 152 22.67 -15.87 -18.97
C THR A 152 22.42 -16.03 -20.47
N HIS A 153 23.40 -16.50 -21.24
CA HIS A 153 23.26 -16.75 -22.66
C HIS A 153 23.08 -18.24 -22.92
N VAL A 154 21.85 -18.64 -23.26
CA VAL A 154 21.60 -19.91 -23.92
C VAL A 154 22.07 -19.74 -25.36
N GLN A 155 23.22 -20.33 -25.71
CA GLN A 155 23.60 -20.45 -27.11
C GLN A 155 22.59 -21.39 -27.79
N SER A 156 21.80 -20.86 -28.71
CA SER A 156 20.92 -21.65 -29.58
C SER A 156 21.73 -22.75 -30.28
N GLY A 157 21.12 -23.89 -30.58
CA GLY A 157 21.82 -25.01 -31.25
C GLY A 157 22.60 -24.56 -32.50
N ALA A 158 22.02 -23.65 -33.28
CA ALA A 158 22.65 -23.05 -34.45
C ALA A 158 23.93 -22.25 -34.11
N ALA A 159 23.95 -21.52 -32.99
CA ALA A 159 25.13 -20.76 -32.55
C ALA A 159 26.27 -21.67 -32.06
N ARG A 160 25.96 -22.88 -31.56
CA ARG A 160 26.97 -23.88 -31.20
C ARG A 160 27.56 -24.52 -32.46
N VAL A 161 26.71 -24.88 -33.43
CA VAL A 161 27.14 -25.46 -34.71
C VAL A 161 27.99 -24.46 -35.50
N ALA A 162 27.63 -23.18 -35.54
CA ALA A 162 28.39 -22.15 -36.25
C ALA A 162 29.85 -22.00 -35.79
N ARG A 163 30.16 -22.34 -34.53
CA ARG A 163 31.53 -22.30 -34.00
C ARG A 163 32.41 -23.43 -34.52
N HIS A 164 31.82 -24.61 -34.76
CA HIS A 164 32.53 -25.81 -35.18
C HIS A 164 32.33 -26.15 -36.67
N GLN A 165 31.53 -25.36 -37.40
CA GLN A 165 31.29 -25.58 -38.81
C GLN A 165 32.48 -25.04 -39.66
N PRO A 166 33.07 -25.88 -40.53
CA PRO A 166 34.18 -25.48 -41.40
C PRO A 166 33.76 -24.34 -42.34
N ALA A 167 34.72 -23.49 -42.71
CA ALA A 167 34.49 -22.26 -43.47
C ALA A 167 33.77 -22.49 -44.81
N SER A 168 33.95 -23.66 -45.42
CA SER A 168 33.30 -24.07 -46.68
C SER A 168 31.77 -24.22 -46.59
N LEU A 169 31.23 -24.48 -45.40
CA LEU A 169 29.79 -24.68 -45.18
C LEU A 169 29.10 -23.42 -44.62
N ARG A 170 29.84 -22.32 -44.42
CA ARG A 170 29.27 -21.06 -43.93
C ARG A 170 28.61 -20.30 -45.08
N ARG A 171 27.31 -20.01 -44.94
CA ARG A 171 26.57 -19.23 -45.94
C ARG A 171 27.10 -17.79 -45.97
N PRO A 172 27.43 -17.22 -47.15
CA PRO A 172 27.94 -15.85 -47.23
C PRO A 172 26.87 -14.85 -46.78
N THR A 173 27.15 -14.11 -45.71
CA THR A 173 26.28 -13.02 -45.25
C THR A 173 26.48 -11.81 -46.15
N ARG A 174 25.54 -11.56 -47.06
CA ARG A 174 25.46 -10.31 -47.81
C ARG A 174 24.72 -9.29 -46.95
N PHE A 175 25.45 -8.31 -46.43
CA PHE A 175 24.85 -7.10 -45.88
C PHE A 175 24.59 -6.17 -47.07
N PHE A 176 23.31 -5.88 -47.32
CA PHE A 176 22.88 -4.79 -48.19
C PHE A 176 22.92 -3.48 -47.40
#